data_AF-A0A9D6QF70-F1
#
_entry.id   AF-A0A9D6QF70-F1
#
_cell.length_a   1.000
_cell.length_b   1.000
_cell.length_c   1.000
_cell.angle_alpha   90.00
_cell.angle_beta   90.00
_cell.angle_gamma   90.00
#
_symmetry.space_group_name_H-M   'P 1'
#
loop_
_entity.id
_entity.type
_entity.pdbx_description
1 polymer ?
#
loop_
_entity_poly.entity_id
_entity_poly.type
_entity_poly.pdbx_seq_one_letter_code
_entity_poly.pdbx_strand_id
1 'polypeptide(L)'
;MKQLIAAAFLFLSVSLFAQNQSSTRDFIDKASFLQINKDWTITAEFYSGLGEYVKFYPVEVMDLKSKETRDALQLDMHTKSGAEWVDAQAWVALDEVAGLIDFVESYVIPNLDLDLRKKSREFIFESKEMKLSFMVHERQRRISIWLNNYGKEGGSKYYFWTESQINNITYLLQVLKRIK
;
A
#
# COMPACT_ATOMS: atom_id res chain seq x y z
N MET A 1 -18.64 -41.65 -23.77
CA MET A 1 -17.70 -40.54 -24.06
C MET A 1 -18.18 -39.15 -23.62
N LYS A 2 -19.48 -38.85 -23.50
CA LYS A 2 -19.96 -37.52 -23.06
C LYS A 2 -19.83 -37.25 -21.54
N GLN A 3 -19.77 -38.30 -20.71
CA GLN A 3 -19.70 -38.13 -19.24
C GLN A 3 -18.26 -38.06 -18.68
N LEU A 4 -17.25 -38.42 -19.47
CA LEU A 4 -15.84 -38.29 -19.06
C LEU A 4 -15.29 -36.87 -19.26
N ILE A 5 -15.91 -36.06 -20.12
CA ILE A 5 -15.50 -34.67 -20.39
C ILE A 5 -15.98 -33.73 -19.27
N ALA A 6 -17.10 -34.04 -18.61
CA ALA A 6 -17.62 -33.24 -17.49
C ALA A 6 -16.74 -33.34 -16.23
N ALA A 7 -16.08 -34.48 -16.01
CA ALA A 7 -15.17 -34.67 -14.87
C ALA A 7 -13.85 -33.88 -15.02
N ALA A 8 -13.38 -33.63 -16.24
CA ALA A 8 -12.17 -32.85 -16.50
C ALA A 8 -12.37 -31.34 -16.22
N PHE A 9 -13.60 -30.83 -16.30
CA PHE A 9 -13.90 -29.42 -16.01
C PHE A 9 -14.02 -29.08 -14.52
N LEU A 10 -14.20 -30.08 -13.64
CA LEU A 10 -14.31 -29.88 -12.19
C LEU A 10 -12.96 -29.84 -11.47
N PHE A 11 -11.87 -30.29 -12.11
CA PHE A 11 -10.52 -30.22 -11.54
C PHE A 11 -9.75 -28.94 -11.90
N LEU A 12 -10.26 -28.11 -12.82
CA LEU A 12 -9.61 -26.84 -13.18
C LEU A 12 -9.95 -25.68 -12.23
N SER A 13 -10.98 -25.81 -11.40
CA SER A 13 -11.43 -24.71 -10.52
C SER A 13 -10.72 -24.65 -9.17
N VAL A 14 -9.85 -25.61 -8.83
CA VAL A 14 -9.21 -25.70 -7.51
C VAL A 14 -7.77 -25.14 -7.45
N SER A 15 -7.22 -24.64 -8.56
CA SER A 15 -5.85 -24.08 -8.61
C SER A 15 -5.80 -22.54 -8.65
N LEU A 16 -6.92 -21.84 -8.44
CA LEU A 16 -6.97 -20.37 -8.40
C LEU A 16 -7.18 -19.82 -6.98
N PHE A 17 -6.56 -20.43 -5.96
CA PHE A 17 -6.14 -19.64 -4.79
C PHE A 17 -4.88 -18.88 -5.19
N ALA A 18 -5.06 -17.92 -6.10
CA ALA A 18 -4.02 -17.02 -6.55
C ALA A 18 -3.47 -16.24 -5.35
N GLN A 19 -2.16 -16.08 -5.32
CA GLN A 19 -1.41 -15.25 -4.37
C GLN A 19 -2.19 -13.95 -4.06
N ASN A 20 -2.55 -13.73 -2.79
CA ASN A 20 -3.25 -12.51 -2.35
C ASN A 20 -2.30 -11.30 -2.23
N GLN A 21 -1.10 -11.40 -2.81
CA GLN A 21 0.00 -10.45 -2.76
C GLN A 21 0.07 -9.62 -4.05
N SER A 22 0.72 -8.46 -3.99
CA SER A 22 0.99 -7.64 -5.18
C SER A 22 1.89 -8.37 -6.18
N SER A 23 1.80 -7.99 -7.46
CA SER A 23 2.67 -8.54 -8.50
C SER A 23 4.15 -8.22 -8.23
N THR A 24 4.44 -7.06 -7.63
CA THR A 24 5.79 -6.67 -7.20
C THR A 24 6.30 -7.56 -6.07
N ARG A 25 5.46 -7.88 -5.07
CA ARG A 25 5.81 -8.84 -4.02
C ARG A 25 6.15 -10.20 -4.61
N ASP A 26 5.30 -10.71 -5.49
CA ASP A 26 5.52 -12.01 -6.13
C ASP A 26 6.83 -12.03 -6.92
N PHE A 27 7.18 -10.92 -7.55
CA PHE A 27 8.45 -10.75 -8.26
C PHE A 27 9.64 -10.78 -7.30
N ILE A 28 9.57 -10.04 -6.19
CA ILE A 28 10.59 -10.01 -5.12
C ILE A 28 10.78 -11.41 -4.53
N ASP A 29 9.69 -12.08 -4.14
CA ASP A 29 9.75 -13.36 -3.43
C ASP A 29 10.31 -14.50 -4.30
N LYS A 30 10.18 -14.40 -5.63
CA LYS A 30 10.72 -15.39 -6.60
C LYS A 30 12.19 -15.16 -6.95
N ALA A 31 12.69 -13.94 -6.81
CA ALA A 31 14.05 -13.60 -7.20
C ALA A 31 15.08 -14.08 -6.16
N SER A 32 16.17 -14.71 -6.60
CA SER A 32 17.25 -15.12 -5.67
C SER A 32 18.20 -13.96 -5.33
N PHE A 33 18.31 -12.98 -6.22
CA PHE A 33 19.18 -11.81 -6.07
C PHE A 33 18.43 -10.57 -6.55
N LEU A 34 18.32 -9.57 -5.70
CA LEU A 34 17.56 -8.35 -5.98
C LEU A 34 18.43 -7.11 -5.85
N GLN A 35 18.16 -6.13 -6.70
CA GLN A 35 18.58 -4.75 -6.55
C GLN A 35 17.33 -3.88 -6.45
N ILE A 36 17.29 -2.95 -5.49
CA ILE A 36 16.20 -1.99 -5.33
C ILE A 36 16.77 -0.59 -5.49
N ASN A 37 16.39 0.07 -6.57
CA ASN A 37 16.75 1.45 -6.87
C ASN A 37 15.66 2.37 -6.33
N LYS A 38 15.97 3.14 -5.28
CA LYS A 38 15.03 4.05 -4.62
C LYS A 38 15.27 5.50 -5.06
N ASP A 39 14.23 6.19 -5.50
CA ASP A 39 14.29 7.62 -5.80
C ASP A 39 14.06 8.42 -4.51
N TRP A 40 15.12 9.06 -4.02
CA TRP A 40 15.08 9.91 -2.82
C TRP A 40 14.73 11.36 -3.14
N THR A 41 14.60 11.74 -4.41
CA THR A 41 14.36 13.13 -4.82
C THR A 41 12.91 13.56 -4.62
N ILE A 42 11.99 12.59 -4.57
CA ILE A 42 10.56 12.81 -4.36
C ILE A 42 10.02 11.78 -3.38
N THR A 43 9.62 12.27 -2.21
CA THR A 43 9.14 11.44 -1.10
C THR A 43 7.90 12.05 -0.48
N ALA A 44 7.07 11.21 0.13
CA ALA A 44 5.99 11.66 1.00
C ALA A 44 6.15 11.00 2.35
N GLU A 45 6.10 11.80 3.41
CA GLU A 45 6.37 11.36 4.76
C GLU A 45 5.24 11.79 5.69
N PHE A 46 4.80 10.87 6.53
CA PHE A 46 3.82 11.12 7.58
C PHE A 46 4.44 10.74 8.91
N TYR A 47 4.35 11.64 9.88
CA TYR A 47 4.86 11.42 11.23
C TYR A 47 3.70 11.46 12.22
N SER A 48 3.72 10.61 13.26
CA SER A 48 2.72 10.67 14.34
C SER A 48 3.03 11.76 15.37
N GLY A 49 4.28 12.27 15.37
CA GLY A 49 4.80 13.17 16.39
C GLY A 49 5.38 12.45 17.62
N LEU A 50 5.28 11.13 17.69
CA LEU A 50 5.77 10.30 18.81
C LEU A 50 6.89 9.33 18.39
N GLY A 51 7.53 9.60 17.25
CA GLY A 51 8.61 8.78 16.68
C GLY A 51 8.15 7.82 15.59
N GLU A 52 6.85 7.55 15.44
CA GLU A 52 6.34 6.71 14.35
C GLU A 52 6.30 7.48 13.04
N TYR A 53 6.54 6.78 11.94
CA TYR A 53 6.45 7.35 10.61
C TYR A 53 6.00 6.33 9.56
N VAL A 54 5.49 6.86 8.44
CA VAL A 54 5.37 6.16 7.16
C VAL A 54 6.00 7.02 6.07
N LYS A 55 6.81 6.42 5.23
CA LYS A 55 7.46 7.06 4.08
C LYS A 55 7.17 6.33 2.79
N PHE A 56 6.94 7.08 1.73
CA PHE A 56 6.59 6.58 0.41
C PHE A 56 7.68 6.94 -0.60
N TYR A 57 8.08 5.95 -1.41
CA TYR A 57 9.16 6.10 -2.38
C TYR A 57 8.80 5.46 -3.73
N PRO A 58 9.11 6.14 -4.85
CA PRO A 58 9.31 5.47 -6.12
C PRO A 58 10.45 4.47 -6.02
N VAL A 59 10.25 3.25 -6.52
CA VAL A 59 11.32 2.27 -6.65
C VAL A 59 11.26 1.53 -7.98
N GLU A 60 12.43 1.18 -8.49
CA GLU A 60 12.61 0.14 -9.51
C GLU A 60 13.28 -1.06 -8.84
N VAL A 61 12.64 -2.23 -8.95
CA VAL A 61 13.16 -3.50 -8.44
C VAL A 61 13.68 -4.32 -9.62
N MET A 62 14.92 -4.79 -9.53
CA MET A 62 15.57 -5.61 -10.56
C MET A 62 15.94 -6.99 -10.01
N ASP A 63 15.57 -8.05 -10.73
CA ASP A 63 16.17 -9.37 -10.53
C ASP A 63 17.55 -9.39 -11.21
N LEU A 64 18.60 -9.56 -10.42
CA LEU A 64 19.97 -9.49 -10.91
C LEU A 64 20.35 -10.66 -11.83
N LYS A 65 19.63 -11.79 -11.79
CA LYS A 65 19.87 -12.93 -12.68
C LYS A 65 19.22 -12.72 -14.04
N SER A 66 17.91 -12.46 -14.04
CA SER A 66 17.14 -12.30 -15.29
C SER A 66 17.30 -10.92 -15.92
N LYS A 67 17.74 -9.92 -15.15
CA LYS A 67 17.77 -8.50 -15.51
C LYS A 67 16.39 -7.90 -15.77
N GLU A 68 15.31 -8.61 -15.43
CA GLU A 68 13.97 -8.04 -15.47
C GLU A 68 13.80 -6.98 -14.40
N THR A 69 13.03 -5.93 -14.72
CA THR A 69 12.71 -4.84 -13.80
C THR A 69 11.21 -4.69 -13.59
N ARG A 70 10.85 -4.16 -12.42
CA ARG A 70 9.49 -3.80 -12.01
C ARG A 70 9.53 -2.48 -11.24
N ASP A 71 8.82 -1.49 -11.75
CA ASP A 71 8.54 -0.27 -11.00
C ASP A 71 7.44 -0.53 -9.95
N ALA A 72 7.55 0.15 -8.82
CA ALA A 72 6.60 0.04 -7.73
C ALA A 72 6.63 1.26 -6.80
N LEU A 73 5.67 1.31 -5.91
CA LEU A 73 5.68 2.21 -4.75
C LEU A 73 6.12 1.42 -3.51
N GLN A 74 7.26 1.78 -2.93
CA GLN A 74 7.68 1.26 -1.65
C GLN A 74 7.14 2.12 -0.50
N LEU A 75 6.62 1.46 0.53
CA LEU A 75 6.30 2.07 1.81
C LEU A 75 7.26 1.53 2.86
N ASP A 76 7.89 2.42 3.62
CA ASP A 76 8.61 2.09 4.85
C ASP A 76 7.82 2.65 6.03
N MET A 77 7.47 1.78 6.98
CA MET A 77 6.72 2.12 8.19
C MET A 77 7.55 1.79 9.43
N HIS A 78 7.71 2.78 10.31
CA HIS A 78 8.23 2.58 11.65
C HIS A 78 7.09 2.85 12.64
N THR A 79 6.64 1.83 13.37
CA THR A 79 5.50 1.96 14.29
C THR A 79 5.65 1.03 15.49
N LYS A 80 4.69 1.08 16.42
CA LYS A 80 4.61 0.15 17.54
C LYS A 80 3.69 -1.02 17.23
N SER A 81 4.17 -2.22 17.52
CA SER A 81 3.35 -3.44 17.60
C SER A 81 3.29 -3.89 19.06
N GLY A 82 2.29 -3.41 19.80
CA GLY A 82 2.27 -3.57 21.27
C GLY A 82 3.29 -2.64 21.93
N ALA A 83 4.20 -3.20 22.74
CA ALA A 83 5.24 -2.42 23.41
C ALA A 83 6.53 -2.25 22.58
N GLU A 84 6.66 -2.97 21.46
CA GLU A 84 7.87 -3.03 20.66
C GLU A 84 7.79 -2.13 19.42
N TRP A 85 8.92 -1.53 19.06
CA TRP A 85 9.10 -0.83 17.79
C TRP A 85 9.34 -1.83 16.68
N VAL A 86 8.70 -1.62 15.54
CA VAL A 86 8.80 -2.48 14.36
C VAL A 86 9.01 -1.64 13.11
N ASP A 87 9.89 -2.11 12.25
CA ASP A 87 10.05 -1.62 10.89
C ASP A 87 9.36 -2.59 9.93
N ALA A 88 8.50 -2.04 9.07
CA ALA A 88 7.70 -2.79 8.13
C ALA A 88 7.78 -2.17 6.74
N GLN A 89 7.68 -3.02 5.73
CA GLN A 89 7.77 -2.62 4.33
C GLN A 89 6.61 -3.18 3.52
N ALA A 90 6.17 -2.42 2.53
CA ALA A 90 5.15 -2.82 1.56
C ALA A 90 5.54 -2.33 0.16
N TRP A 91 5.13 -3.07 -0.89
CA TRP A 91 5.56 -2.83 -2.28
C TRP A 91 4.34 -2.83 -3.20
N VAL A 92 3.64 -1.70 -3.29
CA VAL A 92 2.42 -1.58 -4.08
C VAL A 92 2.77 -1.58 -5.57
N ALA A 93 2.12 -2.45 -6.34
CA ALA A 93 2.38 -2.58 -7.78
C ALA A 93 1.74 -1.43 -8.59
N LEU A 94 2.27 -1.15 -9.78
CA LEU A 94 1.81 -0.03 -10.62
C LEU A 94 0.32 -0.09 -10.99
N ASP A 95 -0.23 -1.29 -11.18
CA ASP A 95 -1.65 -1.49 -11.47
C ASP A 95 -2.54 -1.03 -10.31
N GLU A 96 -2.05 -1.14 -9.07
CA GLU A 96 -2.74 -0.68 -7.86
C GLU A 96 -2.49 0.82 -7.58
N VAL A 97 -1.32 1.34 -7.95
CA VAL A 97 -0.98 2.78 -7.83
C VAL A 97 -1.97 3.65 -8.60
N ALA A 98 -2.48 3.19 -9.75
CA ALA A 98 -3.48 3.91 -10.51
C ALA A 98 -4.76 4.19 -9.71
N GLY A 99 -5.24 3.21 -8.93
CA GLY A 99 -6.39 3.36 -8.06
C GLY A 99 -6.10 4.27 -6.86
N LEU A 100 -4.88 4.22 -6.31
CA LEU A 100 -4.48 5.09 -5.21
C LEU A 100 -4.40 6.57 -5.65
N ILE A 101 -3.93 6.84 -6.88
CA ILE A 101 -3.93 8.19 -7.47
C ILE A 101 -5.35 8.72 -7.55
N ASP A 102 -6.27 7.96 -8.16
CA ASP A 102 -7.68 8.37 -8.27
C ASP A 102 -8.30 8.58 -6.89
N PHE A 103 -8.03 7.69 -5.94
CA PHE A 103 -8.51 7.83 -4.58
C PHE A 103 -8.06 9.16 -3.93
N VAL A 104 -6.76 9.46 -3.98
CA VAL A 104 -6.20 10.68 -3.38
C VAL A 104 -6.71 11.95 -4.09
N GLU A 105 -6.70 11.95 -5.42
CA GLU A 105 -7.05 13.10 -6.25
C GLU A 105 -8.55 13.40 -6.23
N SER A 106 -9.40 12.38 -6.33
CA SER A 106 -10.85 12.53 -6.47
C SER A 106 -11.57 12.60 -5.12
N TYR A 107 -11.03 11.97 -4.07
CA TYR A 107 -11.76 11.81 -2.80
C TYR A 107 -11.04 12.40 -1.58
N VAL A 108 -9.71 12.35 -1.50
CA VAL A 108 -9.00 12.87 -0.30
C VAL A 108 -8.75 14.37 -0.40
N ILE A 109 -8.01 14.82 -1.42
CA ILE A 109 -7.63 16.23 -1.58
C ILE A 109 -8.83 17.18 -1.57
N PRO A 110 -9.93 16.91 -2.30
CA PRO A 110 -11.10 17.80 -2.31
C PRO A 110 -11.78 17.95 -0.94
N ASN A 111 -11.54 17.03 0.00
CA ASN A 111 -12.17 17.00 1.31
C ASN A 111 -11.23 17.43 2.45
N LEU A 112 -10.03 17.95 2.14
CA LEU A 112 -9.08 18.46 3.14
C LEU A 112 -9.65 19.61 3.98
N ASP A 113 -10.47 20.47 3.39
CA ASP A 113 -11.09 21.62 4.06
C ASP A 113 -12.54 21.37 4.52
N LEU A 114 -13.07 20.16 4.32
CA LEU A 114 -14.45 19.82 4.66
C LEU A 114 -14.73 19.94 6.17
N ASP A 115 -15.77 20.68 6.55
CA ASP A 115 -16.27 20.79 7.93
C ASP A 115 -17.61 20.05 8.08
N LEU A 116 -17.61 18.99 8.89
CA LEU A 116 -18.75 18.12 9.13
C LEU A 116 -19.31 18.32 10.55
N ARG A 117 -20.06 19.39 10.79
CA ARG A 117 -20.68 19.68 12.11
C ARG A 117 -21.36 18.44 12.72
N LYS A 118 -20.86 17.96 13.87
CA LYS A 118 -21.35 16.79 14.61
C LYS A 118 -21.41 15.49 13.80
N LYS A 119 -20.63 15.39 12.72
CA LYS A 119 -20.61 14.24 11.81
C LYS A 119 -19.18 13.87 11.46
N SER A 120 -19.02 12.64 10.95
CA SER A 120 -17.77 12.20 10.34
C SER A 120 -18.03 11.58 8.97
N ARG A 121 -16.97 11.50 8.19
CA ARG A 121 -16.90 10.78 6.93
C ARG A 121 -15.54 10.12 6.84
N GLU A 122 -15.51 8.86 6.43
CA GLU A 122 -14.28 8.12 6.22
C GLU A 122 -14.21 7.65 4.77
N PHE A 123 -13.07 7.87 4.15
CA PHE A 123 -12.75 7.43 2.80
C PHE A 123 -11.67 6.37 2.92
N ILE A 124 -11.87 5.22 2.29
CA ILE A 124 -10.98 4.05 2.44
C ILE A 124 -10.55 3.56 1.06
N PHE A 125 -9.25 3.40 0.90
CA PHE A 125 -8.62 2.68 -0.20
C PHE A 125 -7.94 1.43 0.35
N GLU A 126 -8.09 0.30 -0.33
CA GLU A 126 -7.42 -0.95 0.02
C GLU A 126 -6.79 -1.55 -1.25
N SER A 127 -5.51 -1.88 -1.14
CA SER A 127 -4.75 -2.65 -2.11
C SER A 127 -4.31 -3.97 -1.47
N LYS A 128 -3.62 -4.81 -2.23
CA LYS A 128 -3.06 -6.06 -1.71
C LYS A 128 -1.95 -5.81 -0.69
N GLU A 129 -1.24 -4.68 -0.71
CA GLU A 129 -0.15 -4.46 0.25
C GLU A 129 -0.53 -3.54 1.40
N MET A 130 -1.51 -2.66 1.21
CA MET A 130 -1.84 -1.64 2.20
C MET A 130 -3.30 -1.22 2.19
N LYS A 131 -3.72 -0.60 3.29
CA LYS A 131 -4.98 0.15 3.38
C LYS A 131 -4.64 1.58 3.77
N LEU A 132 -5.25 2.55 3.11
CA LEU A 132 -5.22 3.96 3.48
C LEU A 132 -6.64 4.41 3.84
N SER A 133 -6.79 5.03 5.00
CA SER A 133 -8.02 5.70 5.40
C SER A 133 -7.78 7.19 5.62
N PHE A 134 -8.70 8.00 5.12
CA PHE A 134 -8.80 9.43 5.39
C PHE A 134 -10.13 9.70 6.09
N MET A 135 -10.08 10.05 7.36
CA MET A 135 -11.24 10.38 8.17
C MET A 135 -11.34 11.89 8.38
N VAL A 136 -12.52 12.44 8.15
CA VAL A 136 -12.92 13.79 8.57
C VAL A 136 -13.91 13.65 9.73
N HIS A 137 -13.61 14.22 10.89
CA HIS A 137 -14.52 14.33 12.03
C HIS A 137 -14.63 15.79 12.44
N GLU A 138 -15.79 16.40 12.23
CA GLU A 138 -15.94 17.87 12.32
C GLU A 138 -14.89 18.60 11.46
N ARG A 139 -13.89 19.23 12.10
CA ARG A 139 -12.77 19.93 11.47
C ARG A 139 -11.44 19.18 11.61
N GLN A 140 -11.45 18.01 12.25
CA GLN A 140 -10.26 17.17 12.43
C GLN A 140 -10.13 16.22 11.26
N ARG A 141 -8.89 15.97 10.85
CA ARG A 141 -8.55 15.04 9.77
C ARG A 141 -7.54 14.05 10.29
N ARG A 142 -7.76 12.77 10.00
CA ARG A 142 -6.85 11.69 10.35
C ARG A 142 -6.52 10.88 9.12
N ILE A 143 -5.24 10.63 8.92
CA ILE A 143 -4.75 9.62 7.98
C ILE A 143 -4.38 8.39 8.81
N SER A 144 -4.86 7.23 8.37
CA SER A 144 -4.57 5.94 8.97
C SER A 144 -4.08 5.00 7.87
N ILE A 145 -2.95 4.33 8.10
CA ILE A 145 -2.30 3.45 7.13
C ILE A 145 -2.07 2.10 7.79
N TRP A 146 -2.45 1.03 7.08
CA TRP A 146 -2.15 -0.34 7.47
C TRP A 146 -1.27 -1.00 6.41
N LEU A 147 -0.22 -1.71 6.81
CA LEU A 147 0.55 -2.58 5.92
C LEU A 147 0.20 -4.04 6.21
N ASN A 148 -0.07 -4.80 5.15
CA ASN A 148 -0.27 -6.24 5.27
C ASN A 148 1.06 -6.93 5.63
N ASN A 149 1.04 -7.79 6.65
CA ASN A 149 2.22 -8.55 7.04
C ASN A 149 2.15 -9.96 6.45
N TYR A 150 2.92 -10.18 5.40
CA TYR A 150 3.03 -11.48 4.74
C TYR A 150 4.00 -12.44 5.44
N GLY A 151 4.77 -11.97 6.43
CA GLY A 151 5.76 -12.76 7.17
C GLY A 151 5.29 -13.32 8.51
N LYS A 152 4.08 -12.98 9.00
CA LYS A 152 3.51 -13.54 10.24
C LYS A 152 2.30 -14.41 9.92
N GLU A 153 2.29 -15.63 10.46
CA GLU A 153 1.10 -16.48 10.49
C GLU A 153 -0.05 -15.72 11.17
N GLY A 154 -1.20 -15.62 10.51
CA GLY A 154 -2.39 -14.93 11.02
C GLY A 154 -2.66 -13.53 10.44
N GLY A 155 -1.85 -13.02 9.51
CA GLY A 155 -2.22 -11.85 8.69
C GLY A 155 -2.38 -10.52 9.45
N SER A 156 -1.69 -10.36 10.58
CA SER A 156 -1.73 -9.13 11.38
C SER A 156 -1.25 -7.92 10.55
N LYS A 157 -1.97 -6.80 10.56
CA LYS A 157 -1.52 -5.58 9.85
C LYS A 157 -0.69 -4.69 10.79
N TYR A 158 0.40 -4.11 10.30
CA TYR A 158 1.06 -2.99 10.98
C TYR A 158 0.23 -1.73 10.79
N TYR A 159 0.14 -0.88 11.81
CA TYR A 159 -0.80 0.25 11.83
C TYR A 159 -0.11 1.54 12.21
N PHE A 160 -0.32 2.58 11.40
CA PHE A 160 0.11 3.95 11.66
C PHE A 160 -1.09 4.89 11.55
N TRP A 161 -1.11 5.96 12.34
CA TRP A 161 -2.01 7.08 12.11
C TRP A 161 -1.41 8.41 12.51
N THR A 162 -1.95 9.47 11.92
CA THR A 162 -1.61 10.85 12.29
C THR A 162 -2.77 11.79 12.03
N GLU A 163 -2.90 12.81 12.86
CA GLU A 163 -3.72 14.00 12.62
C GLU A 163 -2.87 15.21 12.25
N SER A 164 -1.53 15.05 12.29
CA SER A 164 -0.58 16.08 11.90
C SER A 164 -0.14 15.89 10.45
N GLN A 165 0.31 16.98 9.82
CA GLN A 165 0.86 16.95 8.46
C GLN A 165 -0.06 16.32 7.41
N ILE A 166 -1.38 16.42 7.59
CA ILE A 166 -2.38 15.86 6.66
C ILE A 166 -2.19 16.38 5.24
N ASN A 167 -1.74 17.63 5.10
CA ASN A 167 -1.44 18.25 3.81
C ASN A 167 -0.32 17.53 3.03
N ASN A 168 0.49 16.69 3.68
CA ASN A 168 1.49 15.86 3.01
C ASN A 168 0.88 14.82 2.07
N ILE A 169 -0.43 14.59 2.11
CA ILE A 169 -1.14 13.82 1.09
C ILE A 169 -0.96 14.40 -0.33
N THR A 170 -0.71 15.71 -0.45
CA THR A 170 -0.40 16.33 -1.75
C THR A 170 0.98 15.92 -2.27
N TYR A 171 1.98 15.74 -1.39
CA TYR A 171 3.28 15.16 -1.76
C TYR A 171 3.15 13.68 -2.11
N LEU A 172 2.27 12.94 -1.42
CA LEU A 172 1.97 11.56 -1.79
C LEU A 172 1.44 11.50 -3.23
N LEU A 173 0.50 12.38 -3.61
CA LEU A 173 0.03 12.43 -5.00
C LEU A 173 1.16 12.69 -6.00
N GLN A 174 2.13 13.55 -5.68
CA GLN A 174 3.28 13.81 -6.54
C GLN A 174 4.18 12.57 -6.68
N VAL A 175 4.47 11.87 -5.59
CA VAL A 175 5.21 10.58 -5.60
C VAL A 175 4.51 9.57 -6.50
N LEU A 176 3.19 9.41 -6.34
CA LEU A 176 2.41 8.45 -7.12
C LEU A 176 2.39 8.79 -8.62
N LYS A 177 2.26 10.09 -8.96
CA LYS A 177 2.30 10.56 -10.36
C LYS A 177 3.70 10.46 -10.98
N ARG A 178 4.77 10.33 -10.20
CA ARG A 178 6.14 10.15 -10.72
C ARG A 178 6.39 8.76 -11.29
N ILE A 179 5.75 7.74 -10.71
CA ILE A 179 5.92 6.32 -11.06
C ILE A 179 4.88 5.78 -12.04
N LYS A 180 3.89 6.58 -12.41
CA LYS A 180 2.83 6.21 -13.36
C LYS A 180 3.05 6.87 -14.71
#